data_AF-A0A859JDB2-F1
#
_entry.id   AF-A0A859JDB2-F1
#
_cell.length_a   1.000
_cell.length_b   1.000
_cell.length_c   1.000
_cell.angle_alpha   90.00
_cell.angle_beta   90.00
_cell.angle_gamma   90.00
#
_symmetry.space_group_name_H-M   'P 1'
#
loop_
_entity.id
_entity.type
_entity.pdbx_description
1 polymer ?
#
loop_
_entity_poly.entity_id
_entity_poly.type
_entity_poly.pdbx_seq_one_letter_code
_entity_poly.pdbx_strand_id
1 'polypeptide(L)' 'PDLSNYMESGEWTMKDYQSWKHCVNYSCCPDTPYLDITYHFVMQRLPLYFIVNVIIPCLLFSFLTGLVFYLPTDSGKHI' A
#
# COMPACT_ATOMS: atom_id res chain seq x y z
N PRO A 1 5.46 17.19 16.04
CA PRO A 1 4.01 16.96 15.82
C PRO A 1 3.63 15.69 16.57
N ASP A 2 2.62 15.77 17.42
CA ASP A 2 2.33 14.73 18.40
C ASP A 2 1.62 13.55 17.71
N LEU A 3 2.30 12.40 17.63
CA LEU A 3 1.79 11.18 16.99
C LEU A 3 0.90 10.35 17.94
N SER A 4 0.61 10.87 19.14
CA SER A 4 -0.05 10.12 20.21
C SER A 4 -1.52 9.79 19.91
N ASN A 5 -2.11 10.39 18.88
CA ASN A 5 -3.46 10.07 18.36
C ASN A 5 -3.43 9.41 16.98
N TYR A 6 -2.28 8.89 16.52
CA TYR A 6 -2.24 8.17 15.25
C TYR A 6 -2.99 6.83 15.38
N MET A 7 -4.13 6.74 14.70
CA MET A 7 -4.90 5.50 14.62
C MET A 7 -4.28 4.61 13.53
N GLU A 8 -3.60 3.55 13.95
CA GLU A 8 -3.03 2.57 13.03
C GLU A 8 -4.13 1.95 12.16
N SER A 9 -4.01 2.13 10.84
CA SER A 9 -4.96 1.57 9.87
C SER A 9 -4.39 0.27 9.31
N GLY A 10 -5.16 -0.81 9.33
CA GLY A 10 -4.73 -2.12 8.79
C GLY A 10 -4.42 -2.13 7.29
N GLU A 11 -4.85 -1.09 6.56
CA GLU A 11 -4.62 -0.90 5.12
C GLU A 11 -3.49 0.09 4.81
N TRP A 12 -3.10 0.95 5.75
CA TRP A 12 -2.16 2.04 5.52
C TRP A 12 -1.19 2.20 6.69
N THR A 13 0.10 2.06 6.41
CA THR A 13 1.16 2.32 7.39
C THR A 13 1.81 3.66 7.10
N MET A 14 1.99 4.50 8.13
CA MET A 14 2.79 5.71 8.01
C MET A 14 4.26 5.32 7.97
N LYS A 15 4.95 5.67 6.88
CA LYS A 15 6.40 5.44 6.73
C LYS A 15 7.25 6.61 7.19
N ASP A 16 6.81 7.81 6.85
CA ASP A 16 7.56 9.03 7.19
C ASP A 16 6.61 10.21 7.34
N TYR A 17 6.98 11.14 8.21
CA TYR A 17 6.27 12.40 8.39
C TYR A 17 7.30 13.52 8.48
N GLN A 18 7.12 14.56 7.66
CA GLN A 18 8.00 15.71 7.65
C GLN A 18 7.19 17.00 7.66
N SER A 19 7.67 17.99 8.39
CA SER A 19 7.02 19.29 8.50
C SER A 19 8.03 20.38 8.18
N TRP A 20 7.69 21.25 7.23
CA TRP A 20 8.51 22.41 6.90
C TRP A 20 7.73 23.69 7.11
N LYS A 21 8.40 24.65 7.72
CA LYS A 21 7.92 26.03 7.85
C LYS A 21 8.52 26.82 6.69
N HIS A 22 7.67 27.37 5.84
CA HIS A 22 8.08 28.26 4.78
C HIS A 22 7.67 29.69 5.12
N CYS A 23 8.55 30.63 4.80
CA CYS A 23 8.26 32.06 4.81
C CYS A 23 8.31 32.51 3.35
N VAL A 24 7.15 32.72 2.73
CA VAL A 24 7.06 33.11 1.32
C VAL A 24 6.62 34.57 1.22
N ASN A 25 7.42 35.38 0.52
CA ASN A 25 6.99 36.72 0.10
C ASN A 25 6.32 36.59 -1.27
N TYR A 26 5.02 36.85 -1.31
CA TYR A 26 4.26 36.84 -2.55
C TYR A 26 4.48 38.15 -3.32
N SER A 27 4.47 38.08 -4.66
CA SER A 27 4.68 39.23 -5.53
C SER A 27 3.64 40.34 -5.37
N CYS A 28 2.50 40.06 -4.72
CA CYS A 28 1.46 41.04 -4.40
C CYS A 28 1.81 41.93 -3.20
N CYS A 29 2.67 41.46 -2.27
CA CYS A 29 3.03 42.15 -1.03
C CYS A 29 4.49 41.80 -0.64
N PRO A 30 5.51 42.50 -1.16
CA PRO A 30 6.92 42.18 -0.89
C PRO A 30 7.36 42.53 0.54
N ASP A 31 6.65 43.41 1.25
CA ASP A 31 7.02 43.89 2.59
C ASP A 31 6.60 42.95 3.72
N THR A 32 5.67 42.01 3.47
CA THR A 32 5.14 41.12 4.51
C THR A 32 5.39 39.65 4.15
N PRO A 33 6.29 38.94 4.86
CA PRO A 33 6.47 37.49 4.69
C PRO A 33 5.24 36.74 5.23
N TYR A 34 4.65 35.90 4.40
CA TYR A 34 3.57 35.00 4.82
C TYR A 34 4.16 33.69 5.32
N LEU A 35 3.69 33.25 6.48
CA LEU A 35 4.12 32.01 7.09
C LEU A 35 3.18 30.88 6.68
N ASP A 36 3.72 29.86 6.01
CA ASP A 36 3.03 28.61 5.77
C ASP A 36 3.74 27.45 6.47
N ILE A 37 2.94 26.49 6.94
CA ILE A 37 3.43 25.26 7.54
C ILE A 37 2.93 24.13 6.65
N THR A 38 3.84 23.53 5.90
CA THR A 38 3.55 22.42 5.00
C THR A 38 3.86 21.10 5.72
N TYR A 39 2.82 20.28 5.90
CA TYR A 39 2.95 18.94 6.44
C TYR A 39 2.95 17.91 5.30
N HIS A 40 3.93 17.04 5.29
CA HIS A 40 4.06 15.96 4.32
C HIS A 40 4.00 14.62 5.02
N PHE A 41 3.06 13.79 4.60
CA PHE A 41 2.83 12.47 5.16
C PHE A 41 3.08 11.43 4.08
N VAL A 42 4.05 10.54 4.31
CA VAL A 42 4.33 9.41 3.44
C VAL A 42 3.60 8.19 4.00
N MET A 43 2.55 7.76 3.30
CA MET A 43 1.75 6.60 3.66
C MET A 43 1.95 5.48 2.64
N GLN A 44 2.16 4.25 3.11
CA GLN A 44 2.27 3.05 2.28
C GLN A 44 1.03 2.17 2.45
N ARG A 45 0.47 1.69 1.33
CA ARG A 45 -0.59 0.66 1.37
C ARG A 45 -0.03 -0.70 1.78
N LEU A 46 -0.70 -1.36 2.71
CA LEU A 46 -0.52 -2.78 3.02
C LEU A 46 -1.69 -3.58 2.42
N PRO A 47 -1.51 -4.24 1.26
CA PRO A 47 -2.57 -5.03 0.63
C PRO A 47 -2.77 -6.39 1.30
N LEU A 48 -2.60 -6.52 2.61
CA LEU A 48 -2.64 -7.80 3.34
C LEU A 48 -3.95 -8.56 3.08
N TYR A 49 -5.08 -7.87 3.16
CA TYR A 49 -6.39 -8.44 2.89
C TYR A 49 -6.52 -8.94 1.43
N PHE A 50 -5.97 -8.18 0.47
CA PHE A 50 -6.00 -8.54 -0.94
C PHE A 50 -5.14 -9.77 -1.23
N ILE A 51 -3.96 -9.88 -0.60
CA ILE A 51 -3.09 -11.05 -0.74
C ILE A 51 -3.80 -12.31 -0.22
N VAL A 52 -4.36 -12.24 0.99
CA VAL A 52 -5.00 -13.41 1.62
C VAL A 52 -6.27 -13.84 0.88
N ASN A 53 -7.13 -12.90 0.50
CA ASN A 53 -8.45 -13.24 -0.05
C ASN A 53 -8.50 -13.35 -1.57
N VAL A 54 -7.50 -12.84 -2.29
CA VAL A 54 -7.48 -12.88 -3.78
C VAL A 54 -6.31 -13.71 -4.28
N ILE A 55 -5.09 -13.46 -3.80
CA ILE A 55 -3.90 -14.15 -4.32
C ILE A 55 -3.89 -15.64 -3.91
N ILE A 56 -4.16 -15.96 -2.64
CA ILE A 56 -4.19 -17.36 -2.18
C ILE A 56 -5.20 -18.20 -2.98
N PRO A 57 -6.48 -17.83 -3.14
CA PRO A 57 -7.41 -18.64 -3.93
C PRO A 57 -7.00 -18.74 -5.41
N CYS A 58 -6.44 -17.69 -6.00
CA CYS A 58 -5.90 -17.74 -7.37
C CYS A 58 -4.73 -18.74 -7.51
N LEU A 59 -3.82 -18.78 -6.53
CA LEU A 59 -2.70 -19.72 -6.53
C LEU A 59 -3.19 -21.17 -6.35
N LEU A 60 -4.17 -21.39 -5.47
CA LEU A 60 -4.80 -22.70 -5.29
C LEU A 60 -5.48 -23.17 -6.58
N PHE A 61 -6.23 -22.31 -7.26
CA PHE A 61 -6.88 -22.67 -8.53
C PHE A 61 -5.86 -22.98 -9.64
N SER A 62 -4.78 -22.20 -9.71
CA SER A 62 -3.68 -22.44 -10.66
C SER A 62 -2.97 -23.77 -10.38
N PHE A 63 -2.77 -24.11 -9.10
CA PHE A 63 -2.19 -25.38 -8.71
C PHE A 63 -3.12 -26.56 -9.01
N LEU A 64 -4.42 -26.43 -8.70
CA LEU A 64 -5.42 -27.45 -8.99
C LEU A 64 -5.52 -27.72 -10.50
N THR A 65 -5.54 -26.68 -11.32
CA THR A 65 -5.54 -26.84 -12.79
C THR A 65 -4.27 -27.53 -13.27
N GLY A 66 -3.08 -27.11 -12.80
CA GLY A 66 -1.82 -27.79 -13.11
C GLY A 66 -1.80 -29.27 -12.67
N LEU A 67 -2.33 -29.57 -11.48
CA LEU A 67 -2.45 -30.93 -10.96
C LEU A 67 -3.44 -31.75 -11.79
N VAL A 68 -4.56 -31.17 -12.24
CA VAL A 68 -5.51 -31.82 -13.17
C VAL A 68 -4.89 -32.10 -14.54
N PHE A 69 -3.89 -31.33 -14.99
CA PHE A 69 -3.10 -31.63 -16.18
C PHE A 69 -1.96 -32.63 -15.93
N TYR A 70 -1.52 -32.80 -14.68
CA TYR A 70 -0.52 -33.79 -14.29
C TYR A 70 -1.13 -35.18 -13.96
N LEU A 71 -2.28 -35.20 -13.28
CA LEU A 71 -3.08 -36.39 -12.96
C LEU A 71 -3.83 -37.08 -14.13
N PRO A 72 -3.96 -36.57 -15.37
CA PRO A 72 -4.48 -37.35 -16.49
C PRO A 72 -3.39 -38.28 -17.05
N THR A 73 -2.16 -38.24 -16.54
CA THR A 73 -1.04 -39.06 -17.03
C THR A 73 -0.84 -40.36 -16.25
N ASP A 74 -1.34 -40.47 -15.01
CA ASP A 74 -1.15 -41.68 -14.19
C ASP A 74 -2.38 -42.62 -14.15
N SER A 75 -3.57 -42.11 -14.50
CA SER A 75 -4.79 -42.95 -14.65
C SER A 75 -5.02 -43.42 -16.08
N GLY A 76 -4.00 -43.37 -16.93
CA GLY A 76 -3.91 -44.17 -18.13
C GLY A 76 -3.61 -45.62 -17.75
N LYS A 77 -4.65 -46.39 -17.42
CA LYS A 77 -4.60 -47.84 -17.66
C LYS A 77 -4.04 -48.02 -19.06
N HIS A 78 -2.90 -48.70 -19.15
CA HIS A 78 -2.36 -49.22 -20.40
C HIS A 78 -3.53 -49.83 -21.19
N ILE A 79 -3.90 -49.20 -22.31
CA ILE A 79 -4.70 -49.83 -23.36
C ILE A 79 -3.79 -50.76 -24.15
#